data_AF-A0A0B4DVG1-F1
#
_entry.id   AF-A0A0B4DVG1-F1
#
_cell.length_a   1.000
_cell.length_b   1.000
_cell.length_c   1.000
_cell.angle_alpha   90.00
_cell.angle_beta   90.00
_cell.angle_gamma   90.00
#
_symmetry.space_group_name_H-M   'P 1'
#
loop_
_entity.id
_entity.type
_entity.pdbx_description
1 polymer ?
#
loop_
_entity_poly.entity_id
_entity_poly.type
_entity_poly.pdbx_seq_one_letter_code
_entity_poly.pdbx_strand_id
1 'polypeptide(L)'
;MIDPVPAELNRNNLRDIFARLAGVEAFVFFGTLLGCVRDGDIIPHDDDIDIYVNARDRKKLLAALESSGFELELHPRAKWYKFWRKPLVVQATRMQDGIKTYADFYFYDDSPADYLIERWNFAGLWRDPATTIHVPKELIFPLQDAEMQGIPIRVPARPEEVCAFLYGPSWGTPVRKGEGYTMEISGNRPQFKLKAAS
;
A
#
# COMPACT_ATOMS: atom_id res chain seq x y z
N MET A 1 1.64 8.23 23.39
CA MET A 1 0.65 7.23 22.97
C MET A 1 -0.04 7.86 21.78
N ILE A 2 0.15 7.35 20.57
CA ILE A 2 -0.60 7.86 19.41
C ILE A 2 -2.00 7.29 19.59
N ASP A 3 -3.01 8.16 19.70
CA ASP A 3 -4.39 7.70 19.83
C ASP A 3 -4.74 6.86 18.59
N PRO A 4 -5.40 5.70 18.78
CA PRO A 4 -5.74 4.84 17.67
C PRO A 4 -6.62 5.60 16.67
N VAL A 5 -6.23 5.61 15.40
CA VAL A 5 -7.03 6.22 14.33
C VAL A 5 -8.32 5.41 14.19
N PRO A 6 -9.50 6.03 14.35
CA PRO A 6 -10.76 5.35 14.09
C PRO A 6 -10.81 4.90 12.62
N ALA A 7 -11.21 3.64 12.37
CA ALA A 7 -11.30 3.07 11.03
C ALA A 7 -12.11 3.96 10.05
N GLU A 8 -13.11 4.66 10.55
CA GLU A 8 -13.90 5.61 9.76
C GLU A 8 -13.07 6.71 9.09
N LEU A 9 -12.01 7.19 9.73
CA LEU A 9 -11.19 8.25 9.15
C LEU A 9 -10.38 7.74 7.94
N ASN A 10 -9.95 6.47 7.99
CA ASN A 10 -9.31 5.81 6.86
C ASN A 10 -10.31 5.42 5.78
N ARG A 11 -11.55 5.05 6.14
CA ARG A 11 -12.65 4.90 5.19
C ARG A 11 -12.97 6.21 4.46
N ASN A 12 -12.99 7.34 5.16
CA ASN A 12 -13.14 8.65 4.53
C ASN A 12 -12.00 8.92 3.54
N ASN A 13 -10.75 8.62 3.90
CA ASN A 13 -9.62 8.76 2.97
C ASN A 13 -9.83 7.91 1.72
N LEU A 14 -10.17 6.63 1.90
CA LEU A 14 -10.37 5.70 0.80
C LEU A 14 -11.47 6.17 -0.15
N ARG A 15 -12.61 6.60 0.39
CA ARG A 15 -13.75 7.13 -0.37
C ARG A 15 -13.36 8.34 -1.21
N ASP A 16 -12.73 9.33 -0.58
CA ASP A 16 -12.37 10.59 -1.22
C ASP A 16 -11.26 10.41 -2.26
N ILE A 17 -10.32 9.49 -2.01
CA ILE A 17 -9.23 9.17 -2.92
C ILE A 17 -9.74 8.40 -4.13
N PHE A 18 -10.45 7.28 -3.95
CA PHE A 18 -10.89 6.45 -5.08
C PHE A 18 -11.86 7.19 -6.02
N ALA A 19 -12.67 8.12 -5.48
CA ALA A 19 -13.50 9.01 -6.29
C ALA A 19 -12.71 9.89 -7.29
N ARG A 20 -11.39 10.04 -7.10
CA ARG A 20 -10.51 10.92 -7.89
C ARG A 20 -9.53 10.14 -8.77
N LEU A 21 -9.43 8.83 -8.63
CA LEU A 21 -8.45 8.00 -9.34
C LEU A 21 -8.91 7.53 -10.73
N ALA A 22 -9.93 8.19 -11.31
CA ALA A 22 -10.37 7.90 -12.67
C ALA A 22 -9.20 8.04 -13.67
N GLY A 23 -8.92 6.97 -14.43
CA GLY A 23 -7.83 6.94 -15.42
C GLY A 23 -6.41 6.79 -14.85
N VAL A 24 -6.27 6.56 -13.54
CA VAL A 24 -5.03 6.17 -12.86
C VAL A 24 -5.08 4.66 -12.62
N GLU A 25 -4.07 3.89 -13.00
CA GLU A 25 -4.00 2.47 -12.62
C GLU A 25 -3.62 2.34 -11.14
N ALA A 26 -4.62 2.17 -10.27
CA ALA A 26 -4.46 2.14 -8.82
C ALA A 26 -5.42 1.15 -8.15
N PHE A 27 -4.95 0.49 -7.09
CA PHE A 27 -5.72 -0.52 -6.34
C PHE A 27 -5.19 -0.62 -4.91
N VAL A 28 -6.03 -1.08 -3.98
CA VAL A 28 -5.61 -1.27 -2.58
C VAL A 28 -4.56 -2.37 -2.50
N PHE A 29 -3.54 -2.17 -1.66
CA PHE A 29 -2.45 -3.14 -1.48
C PHE A 29 -2.05 -3.21 0.00
N PHE A 30 -1.03 -4.02 0.32
CA PHE A 30 -0.50 -4.21 1.68
C PHE A 30 -1.59 -4.31 2.77
N GLY A 31 -1.54 -3.45 3.80
CA GLY A 31 -2.42 -3.54 4.98
C GLY A 31 -3.87 -3.29 4.62
N THR A 32 -4.14 -2.36 3.70
CA THR A 32 -5.51 -2.08 3.25
C THR A 32 -6.12 -3.24 2.46
N LEU A 33 -5.35 -3.91 1.59
CA LEU A 33 -5.82 -5.12 0.93
C LEU A 33 -6.05 -6.25 1.94
N LEU A 34 -5.14 -6.43 2.89
CA LEU A 34 -5.29 -7.44 3.95
C LEU A 34 -6.57 -7.22 4.76
N GLY A 35 -6.84 -5.99 5.19
CA GLY A 35 -8.08 -5.63 5.89
C GLY A 35 -9.31 -5.90 5.03
N CYS A 36 -9.30 -5.45 3.77
CA CYS A 36 -10.39 -5.68 2.82
C CYS A 36 -10.73 -7.17 2.67
N VAL A 37 -9.71 -8.03 2.53
CA VAL A 37 -9.90 -9.46 2.25
C VAL A 37 -10.22 -10.26 3.51
N ARG A 38 -9.53 -9.97 4.62
CA ARG A 38 -9.67 -10.74 5.87
C ARG A 38 -10.84 -10.28 6.72
N ASP A 39 -10.98 -8.96 6.86
CA ASP A 39 -11.86 -8.34 7.85
C ASP A 39 -13.05 -7.63 7.18
N GLY A 40 -13.02 -7.44 5.85
CA GLY A 40 -14.04 -6.69 5.09
C GLY A 40 -13.99 -5.18 5.32
N ASP A 41 -12.92 -4.67 5.95
CA ASP A 41 -12.79 -3.30 6.43
C ASP A 41 -11.33 -2.91 6.67
N ILE A 42 -11.06 -1.65 7.04
CA ILE A 42 -9.75 -1.22 7.53
C ILE A 42 -9.37 -2.01 8.79
N ILE A 43 -8.11 -2.45 8.88
CA ILE A 43 -7.61 -3.16 10.06
C ILE A 43 -7.79 -2.25 11.29
N PRO A 44 -8.29 -2.77 12.43
CA PRO A 44 -8.45 -1.97 13.63
C PRO A 44 -7.13 -1.31 14.05
N HIS A 45 -7.18 0.00 14.28
CA HIS A 45 -6.05 0.84 14.70
C HIS A 45 -4.94 1.05 13.64
N ASP A 46 -5.18 0.70 12.37
CA ASP A 46 -4.29 1.12 11.28
C ASP A 46 -4.34 2.64 11.13
N ASP A 47 -3.20 3.29 10.93
CA ASP A 47 -3.09 4.75 10.84
C ASP A 47 -3.07 5.27 9.39
N ASP A 48 -2.95 4.36 8.42
CA ASP A 48 -2.83 4.66 7.00
C ASP A 48 -3.78 3.82 6.12
N ILE A 49 -3.81 4.18 4.84
CA ILE A 49 -4.26 3.30 3.76
C ILE A 49 -3.14 3.14 2.74
N ASP A 50 -2.98 1.94 2.20
CA ASP A 50 -1.93 1.55 1.26
C ASP A 50 -2.52 1.34 -0.14
N ILE A 51 -2.01 2.08 -1.12
CA ILE A 51 -2.48 2.03 -2.50
C ILE A 51 -1.29 1.80 -3.43
N TYR A 52 -1.39 0.78 -4.28
CA TYR A 52 -0.47 0.59 -5.40
C TYR A 52 -0.88 1.47 -6.57
N VAL A 53 0.10 2.10 -7.21
CA VAL A 53 -0.08 2.92 -8.40
C VAL A 53 0.99 2.59 -9.43
N ASN A 54 0.60 2.38 -10.69
CA ASN A 54 1.59 2.21 -11.75
C ASN A 54 2.48 3.46 -11.86
N ALA A 55 3.81 3.30 -11.81
CA ALA A 55 4.75 4.42 -11.84
C ALA A 55 4.58 5.34 -13.07
N ARG A 56 4.02 4.84 -14.18
CA ARG A 56 3.70 5.64 -15.37
C ARG A 56 2.62 6.68 -15.13
N ASP A 57 1.69 6.42 -14.21
CA ASP A 57 0.55 7.28 -13.90
C ASP A 57 0.83 8.25 -12.75
N ARG A 58 2.06 8.33 -12.24
CA ARG A 58 2.43 9.26 -11.15
C ARG A 58 1.93 10.68 -11.37
N LYS A 59 2.11 11.23 -12.57
CA LYS A 59 1.69 12.61 -12.86
C LYS A 59 0.18 12.77 -12.76
N LYS A 60 -0.60 11.76 -13.18
CA LYS A 60 -2.05 11.75 -13.07
C LYS A 60 -2.48 11.67 -11.61
N LEU A 61 -1.83 10.82 -10.81
CA LEU A 61 -2.07 10.75 -9.36
C LEU A 61 -1.85 12.11 -8.69
N LEU A 62 -0.70 12.74 -8.92
CA LEU A 62 -0.38 14.04 -8.32
C LEU A 62 -1.40 15.12 -8.70
N ALA A 63 -1.81 15.17 -9.98
CA ALA A 63 -2.85 16.08 -10.44
C ALA A 63 -4.21 15.79 -9.79
N ALA A 64 -4.58 14.52 -9.60
CA ALA A 64 -5.82 14.12 -8.94
C ALA A 64 -5.86 14.51 -7.45
N LEU A 65 -4.69 14.62 -6.80
CA LEU A 65 -4.55 14.97 -5.39
C LEU A 65 -4.25 16.45 -5.14
N GLU A 66 -3.93 17.25 -6.15
CA GLU A 66 -3.53 18.66 -5.99
C GLU A 66 -4.59 19.53 -5.30
N SER A 67 -5.88 19.19 -5.45
CA SER A 67 -7.02 19.90 -4.84
C SER A 67 -7.86 19.02 -3.91
N SER A 68 -7.28 17.95 -3.36
CA SER A 68 -8.02 17.01 -2.49
C SER A 68 -8.00 17.40 -1.00
N GLY A 69 -7.26 18.46 -0.64
CA GLY A 69 -7.04 18.86 0.76
C GLY A 69 -5.97 18.01 1.47
N PHE A 70 -5.26 17.15 0.73
CA PHE A 70 -4.13 16.41 1.24
C PHE A 70 -2.82 17.18 1.03
N GLU A 71 -1.95 17.18 2.03
CA GLU A 71 -0.56 17.57 1.91
C GLU A 71 0.25 16.38 1.39
N LEU A 72 1.05 16.60 0.35
CA LEU A 72 1.78 15.54 -0.34
C LEU A 72 3.29 15.60 -0.04
N GLU A 73 3.83 14.50 0.48
CA GLU A 73 5.26 14.28 0.62
C GLU A 73 5.74 13.20 -0.36
N LEU A 74 6.85 13.45 -1.05
CA LEU A 74 7.42 12.52 -2.02
C LEU A 74 8.68 11.86 -1.45
N HIS A 75 8.69 10.52 -1.48
CA HIS A 75 9.78 9.70 -0.94
C HIS A 75 10.43 8.85 -2.03
N PRO A 76 11.77 8.68 -2.01
CA PRO A 76 12.72 9.36 -1.14
C PRO A 76 12.84 10.86 -1.45
N ARG A 77 13.07 11.69 -0.43
CA ARG A 77 13.17 13.16 -0.57
C ARG A 77 14.36 13.57 -1.47
N ALA A 78 14.11 14.52 -2.37
CA ALA A 78 15.05 14.97 -3.40
C ALA A 78 16.43 15.43 -2.88
N LYS A 79 16.53 16.02 -1.68
CA LYS A 79 17.82 16.50 -1.13
C LYS A 79 18.87 15.41 -0.91
N TRP A 80 18.43 14.16 -0.70
CA TRP A 80 19.30 12.99 -0.51
C TRP A 80 19.29 12.07 -1.73
N TYR A 81 18.72 12.55 -2.83
CA TYR A 81 18.38 11.78 -4.02
C TYR A 81 18.97 12.50 -5.23
N LYS A 82 19.66 11.76 -6.08
CA LYS A 82 20.11 12.32 -7.34
C LYS A 82 18.87 12.79 -8.12
N PHE A 83 18.84 14.05 -8.58
CA PHE A 83 17.64 14.71 -9.12
C PHE A 83 16.98 14.00 -10.31
N TRP A 84 17.69 13.10 -11.00
CA TRP A 84 17.16 12.28 -12.09
C TRP A 84 16.32 11.08 -11.64
N ARG A 85 16.32 10.80 -10.34
CA ARG A 85 15.73 9.60 -9.80
C ARG A 85 14.31 9.97 -9.33
N LYS A 86 13.33 9.11 -9.61
CA LYS A 86 11.88 9.38 -9.45
C LYS A 86 11.38 8.93 -8.06
N PRO A 87 10.42 9.62 -7.42
CA PRO A 87 9.89 9.17 -6.13
C PRO A 87 9.22 7.80 -6.26
N LEU A 88 9.39 6.97 -5.24
CA LEU A 88 8.87 5.62 -5.10
C LEU A 88 7.57 5.58 -4.30
N VAL A 89 7.36 6.56 -3.42
CA VAL A 89 6.11 6.72 -2.67
C VAL A 89 5.68 8.18 -2.68
N VAL A 90 4.37 8.40 -2.75
CA VAL A 90 3.73 9.65 -2.32
C VAL A 90 2.98 9.35 -1.03
N GLN A 91 3.35 10.01 0.06
CA GLN A 91 2.58 10.01 1.29
C GLN A 91 1.66 11.22 1.26
N ALA A 92 0.34 10.98 1.27
CA ALA A 92 -0.66 12.02 1.36
C ALA A 92 -1.18 12.08 2.80
N THR A 93 -1.24 13.27 3.39
CA THR A 93 -1.72 13.44 4.76
C THR A 93 -2.80 14.50 4.85
N ARG A 94 -3.74 14.33 5.78
CA ARG A 94 -4.72 15.37 6.12
C ARG A 94 -5.13 15.27 7.58
N MET A 95 -5.68 16.36 8.10
CA MET A 95 -6.32 16.40 9.41
C MET A 95 -7.82 16.11 9.26
N GLN A 96 -8.34 15.18 10.07
CA GLN A 96 -9.76 14.90 10.21
C GLN A 96 -10.09 14.90 11.71
N ASP A 97 -11.00 15.78 12.14
CA ASP A 97 -11.41 15.89 13.56
C ASP A 97 -10.23 16.00 14.56
N GLY A 98 -9.18 16.73 14.17
CA GLY A 98 -7.98 16.90 15.00
C GLY A 98 -7.01 15.71 14.98
N ILE A 99 -7.29 14.66 14.22
CA ILE A 99 -6.45 13.47 14.04
C ILE A 99 -5.78 13.53 12.67
N LYS A 100 -4.45 13.34 12.62
CA LYS A 100 -3.71 13.23 11.37
C LYS A 100 -3.86 11.82 10.81
N THR A 101 -4.24 11.71 9.55
CA THR A 101 -4.38 10.44 8.82
C THR A 101 -3.52 10.42 7.57
N TYR A 102 -3.20 9.21 7.10
CA TYR A 102 -2.21 8.98 6.06
C TYR A 102 -2.81 8.13 4.92
N ALA A 103 -2.29 8.33 3.72
CA ALA A 103 -2.49 7.47 2.57
C ALA A 103 -1.17 7.35 1.81
N ASP A 104 -0.63 6.15 1.76
CA ASP A 104 0.64 5.86 1.11
C ASP A 104 0.39 5.28 -0.29
N PHE A 105 0.91 5.96 -1.31
CA PHE A 105 0.84 5.56 -2.71
C PHE A 105 2.18 5.02 -3.17
N TYR A 106 2.28 3.71 -3.33
CA TYR A 106 3.50 3.01 -3.74
C TYR A 106 3.56 2.87 -5.25
N PHE A 107 4.67 3.30 -5.85
CA PHE A 107 4.87 3.23 -7.30
C PHE A 107 5.60 1.96 -7.71
N TYR A 108 4.85 1.00 -8.26
CA TYR A 108 5.45 -0.18 -8.88
C TYR A 108 5.85 0.09 -10.34
N ASP A 109 6.86 -0.65 -10.80
CA ASP A 109 7.32 -0.65 -12.19
C ASP A 109 6.85 -1.95 -12.88
N ASP A 110 6.18 -1.82 -14.02
CA ASP A 110 5.55 -2.91 -14.77
C ASP A 110 6.37 -3.31 -16.03
N SER A 111 7.62 -2.86 -16.15
CA SER A 111 8.46 -3.16 -17.32
C SER A 111 8.77 -4.64 -17.56
N PRO A 112 8.97 -5.50 -16.54
CA PRO A 112 9.15 -6.93 -16.77
C PRO A 112 7.88 -7.60 -17.28
N ALA A 113 8.01 -8.68 -18.06
CA ALA A 113 6.84 -9.37 -18.62
C ALA A 113 5.95 -9.99 -17.54
N ASP A 114 6.55 -10.61 -16.52
CA ASP A 114 5.85 -11.55 -15.64
C ASP A 114 5.59 -11.04 -14.21
N TYR A 115 6.22 -9.93 -13.81
CA TYR A 115 6.11 -9.41 -12.45
C TYR A 115 6.20 -7.88 -12.39
N LEU A 116 5.64 -7.33 -11.31
CA LEU A 116 5.78 -5.95 -10.89
C LEU A 116 7.00 -5.81 -9.98
N ILE A 117 7.72 -4.70 -10.12
CA ILE A 117 8.86 -4.35 -9.27
C ILE A 117 8.40 -3.36 -8.20
N GLU A 118 8.46 -3.77 -6.93
CA GLU A 118 8.28 -2.90 -5.76
C GLU A 118 9.60 -2.71 -5.01
N ARG A 119 10.04 -1.46 -4.88
CA ARG A 119 11.28 -1.08 -4.21
C ARG A 119 11.06 -0.54 -2.81
N TRP A 120 9.91 0.08 -2.54
CA TRP A 120 9.54 0.62 -1.24
C TRP A 120 8.54 -0.31 -0.58
N ASN A 121 9.00 -1.11 0.39
CA ASN A 121 8.20 -2.14 1.03
C ASN A 121 8.52 -2.22 2.53
N PHE A 122 8.14 -3.32 3.18
CA PHE A 122 8.29 -3.58 4.61
C PHE A 122 9.64 -3.17 5.22
N ALA A 123 10.76 -3.37 4.50
CA ALA A 123 12.09 -3.09 5.03
C ALA A 123 12.53 -1.62 4.83
N GLY A 124 11.89 -0.87 3.92
CA GLY A 124 12.31 0.49 3.55
C GLY A 124 13.71 0.56 2.91
N LEU A 125 14.35 -0.58 2.60
CA LEU A 125 15.71 -0.67 2.07
C LEU A 125 15.76 -0.49 0.53
N TRP A 126 14.99 0.45 -0.01
CA TRP A 126 14.74 0.65 -1.45
C TRP A 126 15.98 0.87 -2.34
N ARG A 127 17.15 1.09 -1.76
CA ARG A 127 18.44 1.21 -2.47
C ARG A 127 19.07 -0.14 -2.75
N ASP A 128 18.73 -1.17 -1.99
CA ASP A 128 19.25 -2.51 -2.13
C ASP A 128 18.36 -3.32 -3.09
N PRO A 129 18.87 -3.71 -4.28
CA PRO A 129 18.12 -4.55 -5.20
C PRO A 129 17.70 -5.88 -4.58
N ALA A 130 18.45 -6.40 -3.60
CA ALA A 130 18.12 -7.66 -2.92
C ALA A 130 16.82 -7.58 -2.11
N THR A 131 16.40 -6.37 -1.72
CA THR A 131 15.15 -6.15 -0.97
C THR A 131 13.98 -5.73 -1.85
N THR A 132 14.12 -5.77 -3.17
CA THR A 132 13.02 -5.49 -4.10
C THR A 132 12.04 -6.68 -4.09
N ILE A 133 10.73 -6.42 -4.05
CA ILE A 133 9.72 -7.46 -4.21
C ILE A 133 9.36 -7.59 -5.69
N HIS A 134 9.28 -8.82 -6.18
CA HIS A 134 8.75 -9.16 -7.50
C HIS A 134 7.35 -9.78 -7.33
N VAL A 135 6.31 -8.97 -7.48
CA VAL A 135 4.92 -9.42 -7.36
C VAL A 135 4.48 -10.01 -8.72
N PRO A 136 4.13 -11.31 -8.81
CA PRO A 136 3.71 -11.89 -10.09
C PRO A 136 2.49 -11.17 -10.67
N LYS A 137 2.54 -10.80 -11.95
CA LYS A 137 1.46 -10.05 -12.60
C LYS A 137 0.16 -10.85 -12.69
N GLU A 138 0.24 -12.16 -12.76
CA GLU A 138 -0.94 -13.06 -12.77
C GLU A 138 -1.76 -13.00 -11.47
N LEU A 139 -1.16 -12.58 -10.35
CA LEU A 139 -1.88 -12.34 -9.11
C LEU A 139 -2.61 -10.99 -9.14
N ILE A 140 -2.10 -10.04 -9.92
CA ILE A 140 -2.56 -8.65 -9.94
C ILE A 140 -3.59 -8.41 -11.05
N PHE A 141 -3.33 -8.88 -12.27
CA PHE A 141 -4.13 -8.52 -13.44
C PHE A 141 -4.97 -9.68 -13.97
N PRO A 142 -6.17 -9.39 -14.53
CA PRO A 142 -6.80 -8.07 -14.59
C PRO A 142 -7.27 -7.59 -13.20
N LEU A 143 -7.20 -6.28 -12.96
CA LEU A 143 -7.76 -5.70 -11.73
C LEU A 143 -9.26 -5.91 -11.68
N GLN A 144 -9.81 -6.03 -10.48
CA GLN A 144 -11.24 -6.21 -10.24
C GLN A 144 -11.83 -5.00 -9.52
N ASP A 145 -13.06 -4.65 -9.87
CA ASP A 145 -13.87 -3.74 -9.07
C ASP A 145 -14.40 -4.48 -7.85
N ALA A 146 -14.35 -3.82 -6.69
CA ALA A 146 -14.81 -4.36 -5.42
C ALA A 146 -15.37 -3.24 -4.53
N GLU A 147 -15.89 -3.62 -3.37
CA GLU A 147 -16.37 -2.67 -2.36
C GLU A 147 -15.82 -3.03 -0.99
N MET A 148 -15.46 -2.01 -0.21
CA MET A 148 -15.12 -2.15 1.20
C MET A 148 -15.99 -1.22 2.03
N GLN A 149 -16.89 -1.77 2.85
CA GLN A 149 -17.90 -1.00 3.59
C GLN A 149 -18.71 -0.04 2.69
N GLY A 150 -19.10 -0.50 1.49
CA GLY A 150 -19.84 0.29 0.50
C GLY A 150 -19.02 1.35 -0.25
N ILE A 151 -17.70 1.35 -0.08
CA ILE A 151 -16.79 2.25 -0.81
C ILE A 151 -16.25 1.52 -2.03
N PRO A 152 -16.48 2.04 -3.26
CA PRO A 152 -15.93 1.46 -4.47
C PRO A 152 -14.40 1.52 -4.46
N ILE A 153 -13.76 0.38 -4.66
CA ILE A 153 -12.31 0.23 -4.73
C ILE A 153 -11.92 -0.70 -5.89
N ARG A 154 -10.62 -0.77 -6.15
CA ARG A 154 -10.05 -1.82 -7.01
C ARG A 154 -9.11 -2.70 -6.23
N VAL A 155 -9.14 -3.99 -6.55
CA VAL A 155 -8.32 -5.05 -5.95
C VAL A 155 -7.59 -5.85 -7.03
N PRO A 156 -6.53 -6.60 -6.66
CA PRO A 156 -5.89 -7.59 -7.52
C PRO A 156 -6.84 -8.67 -8.06
N ALA A 157 -6.44 -9.35 -9.14
CA ALA A 157 -7.15 -10.49 -9.70
C ALA A 157 -7.34 -11.66 -8.72
N ARG A 158 -6.38 -11.85 -7.81
CA ARG A 158 -6.34 -12.94 -6.83
C ARG A 158 -6.00 -12.41 -5.43
N PRO A 159 -6.93 -11.69 -4.78
CA PRO A 159 -6.61 -10.89 -3.60
C PRO A 159 -6.18 -11.76 -2.40
N GLU A 160 -6.80 -12.94 -2.17
CA GLU A 160 -6.33 -13.87 -1.11
C GLU A 160 -4.92 -14.41 -1.38
N GLU A 161 -4.60 -14.75 -2.64
CA GLU A 161 -3.27 -15.24 -3.01
C GLU A 161 -2.21 -14.14 -2.85
N VAL A 162 -2.56 -12.87 -3.11
CA VAL A 162 -1.69 -11.73 -2.81
C VAL A 162 -1.47 -11.60 -1.30
N CYS A 163 -2.51 -11.73 -0.47
CA CYS A 163 -2.34 -11.73 0.98
C CYS A 163 -1.42 -12.87 1.45
N ALA A 164 -1.58 -14.07 0.90
CA ALA A 164 -0.70 -15.21 1.19
C ALA A 164 0.74 -14.98 0.71
N PHE A 165 0.93 -14.34 -0.45
CA PHE A 165 2.24 -13.97 -0.98
C PHE A 165 2.95 -12.95 -0.09
N LEU A 166 2.23 -11.95 0.42
CA LEU A 166 2.78 -10.89 1.26
C LEU A 166 3.01 -11.31 2.70
N TYR A 167 2.06 -12.05 3.30
CA TYR A 167 2.00 -12.30 4.75
C TYR A 167 2.09 -13.79 5.12
N GLY A 168 2.41 -14.65 4.15
CA GLY A 168 2.55 -16.09 4.36
C GLY A 168 1.21 -16.82 4.55
N PRO A 169 1.24 -18.14 4.77
CA PRO A 169 0.04 -18.98 4.80
C PRO A 169 -0.91 -18.68 5.98
N SER A 170 -0.41 -18.04 7.04
CA SER A 170 -1.19 -17.65 8.22
C SER A 170 -1.81 -16.25 8.13
N TRP A 171 -1.84 -15.63 6.95
CA TRP A 171 -2.33 -14.25 6.75
C TRP A 171 -3.75 -14.02 7.30
N GLY A 172 -4.60 -15.06 7.29
CA GLY A 172 -5.97 -15.01 7.81
C GLY A 172 -6.07 -14.93 9.34
N THR A 173 -4.96 -15.13 10.07
CA THR A 173 -4.92 -14.94 11.52
C THR A 173 -4.39 -13.54 11.84
N PRO A 174 -5.12 -12.70 12.60
CA PRO A 174 -4.64 -11.39 12.99
C PRO A 174 -3.34 -11.48 13.80
N VAL A 175 -2.32 -10.75 13.35
CA VAL A 175 -1.06 -10.58 14.08
C VAL A 175 -0.71 -9.10 14.12
N ARG A 176 -0.42 -8.58 15.31
CA ARG A 176 -0.13 -7.15 15.48
C ARG A 176 1.21 -6.78 14.83
N LYS A 177 1.18 -5.77 13.96
CA LYS A 177 2.36 -5.17 13.29
C LYS A 177 3.40 -4.75 14.33
N GLY A 178 4.67 -5.07 14.07
CA GLY A 178 5.79 -4.75 14.97
C GLY A 178 5.94 -5.67 16.19
N GLU A 179 4.89 -6.37 16.61
CA GLU A 179 4.90 -7.21 17.81
C GLU A 179 5.03 -8.69 17.47
N GLY A 180 4.13 -9.23 16.64
CA GLY A 180 4.00 -10.69 16.47
C GLY A 180 4.75 -11.31 15.28
N TYR A 181 5.34 -10.51 14.39
CA TYR A 181 6.08 -11.02 13.23
C TYR A 181 7.27 -10.15 12.84
N THR A 182 8.17 -10.72 12.03
CA THR A 182 9.18 -10.00 11.26
C THR A 182 8.97 -10.24 9.77
N MET A 183 9.44 -9.28 8.97
CA MET A 183 9.47 -9.36 7.52
C MET A 183 10.92 -9.26 7.05
N GLU A 184 11.31 -10.19 6.19
CA GLU A 184 12.55 -10.10 5.41
C GLU A 184 12.22 -10.32 3.93
N ILE A 185 13.10 -9.87 3.04
CA ILE A 185 12.99 -10.17 1.62
C ILE A 185 14.08 -11.17 1.27
N SER A 186 13.68 -12.29 0.69
CA SER A 186 14.59 -13.34 0.20
C SER A 186 14.15 -13.79 -1.18
N GLY A 187 15.07 -13.80 -2.15
CA GLY A 187 14.75 -14.15 -3.54
C GLY A 187 13.66 -13.26 -4.15
N ASN A 188 13.68 -11.97 -3.83
CA ASN A 188 12.66 -10.98 -4.24
C ASN A 188 11.22 -11.31 -3.76
N ARG A 189 11.08 -12.12 -2.71
CA ARG A 189 9.80 -12.46 -2.10
C ARG A 189 9.79 -12.10 -0.62
N PRO A 190 8.67 -11.57 -0.10
CA PRO A 190 8.50 -11.40 1.34
C PRO A 190 8.54 -12.75 2.06
N GLN A 191 9.20 -12.79 3.20
CA GLN A 191 9.20 -13.91 4.12
C GLN A 191 8.62 -13.42 5.44
N PHE A 192 7.39 -13.86 5.72
CA PHE A 192 6.72 -13.61 6.97
C PHE A 192 7.16 -14.65 8.01
N LYS A 193 7.69 -14.19 9.15
CA LYS A 193 8.09 -15.07 10.25
C LYS A 193 7.42 -14.62 11.53
N LEU A 194 6.60 -15.50 12.12
CA LEU A 194 6.08 -15.27 13.46
C LEU A 194 7.24 -15.20 14.46
N LYS A 195 7.18 -14.23 15.38
CA LYS A 195 8.10 -14.24 16.52
C LYS A 195 7.70 -15.37 17.45
N ALA A 196 8.68 -16.11 17.97
CA ALA A 196 8.41 -17.10 19.00
C ALA A 196 7.75 -16.41 20.21
N ALA A 197 6.75 -17.07 20.81
CA ALA A 197 6.20 -16.61 22.08
C ALA A 197 7.35 -16.58 23.10
N SER A 198 7.65 -15.39 23.61
CA SER A 198 8.60 -15.16 24.70
C SER A 198 8.01 -15.58 26.04
#